data_AF-A0A7Y9SXF0-F1
#
_entry.id   AF-A0A7Y9SXF0-F1
#
_cell.length_a   1.000
_cell.length_b   1.000
_cell.length_c   1.000
_cell.angle_alpha   90.00
_cell.angle_beta   90.00
_cell.angle_gamma   90.00
#
_symmetry.space_group_name_H-M   'P 1'
#
loop_
_entity.id
_entity.type
_entity.pdbx_description
1 polymer ?
#
loop_
_entity_poly.entity_id
_entity_poly.type
_entity_poly.pdbx_seq_one_letter_code
_entity_poly.pdbx_strand_id
1 'polypeptide(L)'
;MGDLFEPEGFLAALNAVTITGPQMRSAVDAIAHLRVRSPADIAAHAKLLETFAADYGFEPAAPAAAALHARAIAMDRWCQTYDPFGDSDVDAFYDASARARLVDTDAGIGFEPESFGELVAFIAEIPW
;
A
#
# COMPACT_ATOMS: atom_id res chain seq x y z
N MET A 1 -18.95 16.91 0.15
CA MET A 1 -17.51 17.19 0.10
C MET A 1 -17.02 17.06 1.53
N GLY A 2 -16.55 15.87 1.90
CA GLY A 2 -16.10 15.58 3.27
C GLY A 2 -14.79 16.29 3.55
N ASP A 3 -14.60 16.72 4.79
CA ASP A 3 -13.41 17.44 5.21
C ASP A 3 -12.20 16.50 5.15
N LEU A 4 -11.22 16.82 4.30
CA LEU A 4 -9.95 16.10 4.19
C LEU A 4 -9.14 16.14 5.50
N PHE A 5 -9.48 17.06 6.42
CA PHE A 5 -8.82 17.24 7.71
C PHE A 5 -9.49 16.48 8.87
N GLU A 6 -10.63 15.81 8.65
CA GLU A 6 -11.11 14.82 9.61
C GLU A 6 -10.27 13.52 9.46
N PRO A 7 -9.86 12.85 10.55
CA PRO A 7 -9.03 11.63 10.49
C PRO A 7 -9.63 10.55 9.57
N GLU A 8 -10.96 10.42 9.59
CA GLU A 8 -11.70 9.51 8.72
C GLU A 8 -11.64 9.93 7.24
N GLY A 9 -11.56 11.23 6.95
CA GLY A 9 -11.52 11.79 5.60
C GLY A 9 -10.23 11.45 4.85
N PHE A 10 -9.08 11.54 5.52
CA PHE A 10 -7.81 11.16 4.92
C PHE A 10 -7.72 9.66 4.64
N LEU A 11 -8.07 8.82 5.62
CA LEU A 11 -8.07 7.37 5.47
C LEU A 11 -9.09 6.91 4.41
N ALA A 12 -10.27 7.53 4.36
CA ALA A 12 -11.26 7.28 3.32
C ALA A 12 -10.72 7.66 1.92
N ALA A 13 -10.00 8.78 1.80
CA ALA A 13 -9.40 9.19 0.53
C ALA A 13 -8.35 8.18 0.04
N LEU A 14 -7.49 7.66 0.92
CA LEU A 14 -6.51 6.63 0.56
C LEU A 14 -7.20 5.33 0.11
N ASN A 15 -8.25 4.92 0.82
CA ASN A 15 -9.01 3.71 0.50
C ASN A 15 -9.87 3.83 -0.76
N ALA A 16 -10.22 5.05 -1.18
CA ALA A 16 -11.01 5.28 -2.39
C ALA A 16 -10.20 5.07 -3.68
N VAL A 17 -8.87 5.04 -3.62
CA VAL A 17 -8.01 4.80 -4.78
C VAL A 17 -8.09 3.33 -5.17
N THR A 18 -8.58 3.05 -6.38
CA THR A 18 -8.62 1.70 -6.94
C THR A 18 -7.23 1.33 -7.45
N ILE A 19 -6.64 0.28 -6.88
CA ILE A 19 -5.32 -0.23 -7.21
C ILE A 19 -5.48 -1.74 -7.49
N THR A 20 -4.73 -2.25 -8.46
CA THR A 20 -4.60 -3.69 -8.74
C THR A 20 -3.31 -4.26 -8.16
N GLY A 21 -3.20 -5.56 -7.91
CA GLY A 21 -1.94 -6.16 -7.44
C GLY A 21 -0.74 -5.87 -8.37
N PRO A 22 -0.87 -5.97 -9.70
CA PRO A 22 0.21 -5.59 -10.62
C PRO A 22 0.66 -4.12 -10.48
N GLN A 23 -0.28 -3.19 -10.26
CA GLN A 23 0.04 -1.79 -9.97
C GLN A 23 0.76 -1.64 -8.63
N MET A 24 0.31 -2.35 -7.60
CA MET A 24 0.95 -2.35 -6.28
C MET A 24 2.38 -2.90 -6.35
N ARG A 25 2.58 -4.03 -7.04
CA ARG A 25 3.91 -4.62 -7.31
C ARG A 25 4.83 -3.61 -8.00
N SER A 26 4.36 -3.04 -9.10
CA SER A 26 5.14 -2.08 -9.88
C SER A 26 5.51 -0.82 -9.07
N ALA A 27 4.60 -0.34 -8.21
CA ALA A 27 4.86 0.78 -7.33
C ALA A 27 5.93 0.47 -6.27
N VAL A 28 5.89 -0.73 -5.67
CA VAL A 28 6.93 -1.19 -4.72
C VAL A 28 8.28 -1.31 -5.42
N ASP A 29 8.32 -1.91 -6.62
CA ASP A 29 9.55 -2.03 -7.41
C ASP A 29 10.14 -0.66 -7.76
N ALA A 30 9.29 0.32 -8.08
CA ALA A 30 9.71 1.68 -8.39
C ALA A 30 10.44 2.38 -7.23
N ILE A 31 10.12 2.04 -5.97
CA ILE A 31 10.73 2.65 -4.79
C ILE A 31 11.77 1.77 -4.08
N ALA A 32 11.85 0.48 -4.43
CA ALA A 32 12.68 -0.52 -3.75
C ALA A 32 14.18 -0.16 -3.72
N HIS A 33 14.65 0.58 -4.72
CA HIS A 33 16.05 0.99 -4.82
C HIS A 33 16.44 2.11 -3.85
N LEU A 34 15.46 2.83 -3.27
CA LEU A 34 15.69 3.89 -2.31
C LEU A 34 15.39 3.38 -0.90
N ARG A 35 16.44 3.21 -0.08
CA ARG A 35 16.29 2.87 1.34
C ARG A 35 15.95 4.11 2.15
N VAL A 36 14.84 4.08 2.89
CA VAL A 36 14.45 5.18 3.78
C VAL A 36 15.34 5.21 5.01
N ARG A 37 16.12 6.27 5.19
CA ARG A 37 16.98 6.49 6.36
C ARG A 37 16.77 7.85 7.02
N SER A 38 16.06 8.74 6.32
CA SER A 38 15.83 10.12 6.72
C SER A 38 14.48 10.62 6.17
N PRO A 39 13.95 11.73 6.72
CA PRO A 39 12.76 12.36 6.16
C PRO A 39 12.91 12.79 4.69
N ALA A 40 14.13 13.09 4.24
CA ALA A 40 14.39 13.43 2.84
C ALA A 40 14.16 12.22 1.91
N ASP A 41 14.46 11.01 2.38
CA ASP A 41 14.22 9.78 1.61
C ASP A 41 12.72 9.49 1.49
N ILE A 42 11.93 9.80 2.54
CA ILE A 42 10.47 9.70 2.51
C ILE A 42 9.90 10.66 1.45
N ALA A 43 10.38 11.90 1.41
CA ALA A 43 9.96 12.87 0.39
C ALA A 43 10.35 12.42 -1.02
N ALA A 44 11.51 11.77 -1.17
CA ALA A 44 11.95 11.22 -2.45
C ALA A 44 11.09 10.01 -2.88
N HIS A 45 10.70 9.11 -1.96
CA HIS A 45 9.71 8.06 -2.22
C HIS A 45 8.39 8.64 -2.72
N ALA A 46 7.85 9.64 -2.03
CA ALA A 46 6.60 10.29 -2.42
C ALA A 46 6.67 10.87 -3.85
N LYS A 47 7.78 11.54 -4.18
CA LYS A 47 8.00 12.11 -5.51
C LYS A 47 8.14 11.05 -6.61
N LEU A 48 8.84 9.95 -6.31
CA LEU A 48 8.95 8.82 -7.24
C LEU A 48 7.58 8.19 -7.49
N LEU A 49 6.77 8.00 -6.45
CA LEU A 49 5.42 7.45 -6.57
C LEU A 49 4.46 8.39 -7.28
N GLU A 50 4.60 9.70 -7.12
CA GLU A 50 3.81 10.69 -7.88
C GLU A 50 4.14 10.63 -9.37
N THR A 51 5.43 10.52 -9.70
CA THR A 51 5.88 10.35 -11.09
C THR A 51 5.37 9.03 -11.66
N PHE A 52 5.54 7.93 -10.91
CA PHE A 52 5.00 6.62 -11.26
C PHE A 52 3.49 6.66 -11.48
N ALA A 53 2.74 7.30 -10.57
CA ALA A 53 1.29 7.37 -10.67
C ALA A 53 0.85 8.13 -11.92
N ALA A 54 1.52 9.24 -12.25
CA ALA A 54 1.28 9.98 -13.49
C ALA A 54 1.60 9.14 -14.74
N ASP A 55 2.77 8.49 -14.77
CA ASP A 55 3.21 7.66 -15.90
C ASP A 55 2.31 6.43 -16.11
N TYR A 56 1.76 5.86 -15.03
CA TYR A 56 0.82 4.75 -15.06
C TYR A 56 -0.62 5.19 -15.43
N GLY A 57 -0.90 6.49 -15.47
CA GLY A 57 -2.20 7.05 -15.86
C GLY A 57 -3.22 7.17 -14.73
N PHE A 58 -2.78 7.25 -13.47
CA PHE A 58 -3.68 7.56 -12.36
C PHE A 58 -4.11 9.03 -12.40
N GLU A 59 -5.41 9.28 -12.24
CA GLU A 59 -5.99 10.62 -12.22
C GLU A 59 -6.92 10.80 -11.02
N PRO A 60 -6.62 11.70 -10.06
CA PRO A 60 -5.40 12.50 -9.94
C PRO A 60 -4.19 11.67 -9.43
N ALA A 61 -2.99 11.94 -9.96
CA ALA A 61 -1.77 11.21 -9.62
C ALA A 61 -1.36 11.34 -8.13
N ALA A 62 -1.48 12.53 -7.53
CA ALA A 62 -0.97 12.74 -6.18
C ALA A 62 -1.71 11.93 -5.10
N PRO A 63 -3.06 11.87 -5.07
CA PRO A 63 -3.78 10.97 -4.17
C PRO A 63 -3.49 9.49 -4.41
N ALA A 64 -3.29 9.08 -5.67
CA ALA A 64 -2.90 7.71 -5.99
C ALA A 64 -1.51 7.37 -5.45
N ALA A 65 -0.55 8.27 -5.60
CA ALA A 65 0.80 8.12 -5.04
C ALA A 65 0.78 8.02 -3.50
N ALA A 66 -0.04 8.84 -2.83
CA ALA A 66 -0.22 8.76 -1.39
C ALA A 66 -0.79 7.40 -0.95
N ALA A 67 -1.79 6.89 -1.67
CA ALA A 67 -2.38 5.57 -1.39
C ALA A 67 -1.38 4.43 -1.62
N LEU A 68 -0.63 4.46 -2.72
CA LEU A 68 0.44 3.49 -3.02
C LEU A 68 1.52 3.51 -1.93
N HIS A 69 1.95 4.70 -1.50
CA HIS A 69 2.97 4.84 -0.47
C HIS A 69 2.49 4.29 0.88
N ALA A 70 1.27 4.66 1.30
CA ALA A 70 0.69 4.16 2.55
C ALA A 70 0.56 2.64 2.56
N ARG A 71 0.13 2.05 1.44
CA ARG A 71 0.05 0.59 1.28
C ARG A 71 1.43 -0.07 1.30
N ALA A 72 2.43 0.48 0.62
CA ALA A 72 3.79 -0.06 0.65
C ALA A 72 4.39 -0.09 2.07
N ILE A 73 4.13 0.95 2.88
CA ILE A 73 4.54 0.98 4.29
C ILE A 73 3.76 -0.06 5.10
N ALA A 74 2.45 -0.19 4.88
CA ALA A 74 1.62 -1.18 5.57
C ALA A 74 2.09 -2.62 5.27
N MET A 75 2.45 -2.90 4.02
CA MET A 75 3.02 -4.18 3.58
C MET A 75 4.34 -4.49 4.28
N ASP A 76 5.28 -3.55 4.26
CA ASP A 76 6.60 -3.73 4.89
C ASP A 76 6.47 -4.03 6.39
N ARG A 77 5.62 -3.28 7.10
CA ARG A 77 5.34 -3.49 8.53
C ARG A 77 4.69 -4.83 8.81
N TRP A 78 3.71 -5.22 8.00
CA TRP A 78 3.03 -6.49 8.17
C TRP A 78 4.00 -7.65 7.93
N CYS A 79 4.79 -7.63 6.86
CA CYS A 79 5.82 -8.66 6.61
C CYS A 79 6.82 -8.76 7.75
N GLN A 80 7.37 -7.64 8.24
CA GLN A 80 8.34 -7.66 9.34
C GLN A 80 7.80 -8.30 10.62
N THR A 81 6.48 -8.24 10.84
CA THR A 81 5.85 -8.69 12.08
C THR A 81 5.25 -10.09 11.96
N TYR A 82 4.54 -10.37 10.87
CA TYR A 82 3.68 -11.54 10.71
C TYR A 82 4.17 -12.53 9.66
N ASP A 83 5.03 -12.10 8.72
CA ASP A 83 5.65 -12.97 7.71
C ASP A 83 7.16 -12.70 7.55
N PRO A 84 7.96 -12.90 8.62
CA PRO A 84 9.38 -12.58 8.59
C PRO A 84 10.21 -13.53 7.72
N PHE A 85 9.63 -14.66 7.31
CA PHE A 85 10.30 -15.67 6.49
C PHE A 85 9.86 -15.64 5.01
N GLY A 86 8.80 -14.88 4.68
CA GLY A 86 8.28 -14.77 3.31
C GLY A 86 7.55 -16.02 2.86
N ASP A 87 6.75 -16.62 3.75
CA ASP A 87 5.97 -17.82 3.51
C ASP A 87 4.69 -17.52 2.70
N SER A 88 4.25 -16.26 2.67
CA SER A 88 3.08 -15.84 1.90
C SER A 88 3.30 -15.96 0.39
N ASP A 89 2.27 -16.36 -0.35
CA ASP A 89 2.29 -16.28 -1.81
C ASP A 89 2.45 -14.82 -2.26
N VAL A 90 3.47 -14.56 -3.08
CA VAL A 90 3.87 -13.21 -3.46
C VAL A 90 2.82 -12.49 -4.30
N ASP A 91 2.14 -13.19 -5.21
CA ASP A 91 1.13 -12.58 -6.07
C ASP A 91 -0.14 -12.30 -5.28
N ALA A 92 -0.57 -13.25 -4.44
CA ALA A 92 -1.67 -13.05 -3.52
C ALA A 92 -1.41 -11.91 -2.54
N PHE A 93 -0.16 -11.73 -2.08
CA PHE A 93 0.23 -10.65 -1.19
C PHE A 93 0.04 -9.27 -1.83
N TYR A 94 0.50 -9.07 -3.07
CA TYR A 94 0.28 -7.80 -3.77
C TYR A 94 -1.20 -7.55 -4.07
N ASP A 95 -1.94 -8.58 -4.45
CA ASP A 95 -3.37 -8.48 -4.72
C ASP A 95 -4.19 -8.15 -3.46
N ALA A 96 -3.89 -8.81 -2.35
CA ALA A 96 -4.47 -8.51 -1.04
C ALA A 96 -4.13 -7.07 -0.64
N SER A 97 -2.87 -6.66 -0.80
CA SER A 97 -2.40 -5.31 -0.45
C SER A 97 -3.08 -4.21 -1.24
N ALA A 98 -3.50 -4.50 -2.47
CA ALA A 98 -4.24 -3.56 -3.31
C ALA A 98 -5.72 -3.43 -2.87
N ARG A 99 -6.32 -4.50 -2.33
CA ARG A 99 -7.75 -4.60 -2.00
C ARG A 99 -8.08 -4.33 -0.53
N ALA A 100 -7.16 -4.66 0.37
CA ALA A 100 -7.36 -4.55 1.81
C ALA A 100 -7.65 -3.11 2.20
N ARG A 101 -8.50 -2.93 3.20
CA ARG A 101 -8.77 -1.59 3.74
C ARG A 101 -7.61 -1.17 4.64
N LEU A 102 -7.08 0.02 4.40
CA LEU A 102 -6.20 0.70 5.34
C LEU A 102 -7.01 1.16 6.55
N VAL A 103 -6.48 0.91 7.74
CA VAL A 103 -7.05 1.28 9.04
C VAL A 103 -6.01 2.02 9.88
N ASP A 104 -6.47 2.77 10.88
CA ASP A 104 -5.58 3.27 11.92
C ASP A 104 -5.18 2.12 12.86
N THR A 105 -3.89 1.95 13.06
CA THR A 105 -3.30 0.98 14.00
C THR A 105 -2.43 1.73 15.01
N ASP A 106 -2.00 1.04 16.08
CA ASP A 106 -1.07 1.60 17.07
C ASP A 106 0.27 2.04 16.45
N ALA A 107 0.66 1.47 15.30
CA ALA A 107 1.85 1.83 14.54
C ALA A 107 1.60 2.91 13.45
N GLY A 108 0.38 3.48 13.40
CA GLY A 108 -0.10 4.38 12.36
C GLY A 108 -0.95 3.65 11.31
N ILE A 109 -1.11 4.25 10.13
CA ILE A 109 -1.91 3.65 9.05
C ILE A 109 -1.30 2.30 8.62
N GLY A 110 -2.14 1.27 8.55
CA GLY A 110 -1.73 -0.10 8.25
C GLY A 110 -2.89 -0.99 7.83
N PHE A 111 -2.63 -2.29 7.74
CA PHE A 111 -3.66 -3.31 7.58
C PHE A 111 -4.03 -3.90 8.94
N GLU A 112 -5.29 -4.28 9.12
CA GLU A 112 -5.68 -5.10 10.26
C GLU A 112 -5.04 -6.50 10.10
N PRO A 113 -4.20 -6.95 11.03
CA PRO A 113 -3.32 -8.10 10.81
C PRO A 113 -4.02 -9.41 10.46
N GLU A 114 -5.06 -9.80 11.20
CA GLU A 114 -5.74 -11.08 11.02
C GLU A 114 -6.51 -11.09 9.70
N SER A 115 -7.35 -10.08 9.48
CA SER A 115 -8.16 -9.94 8.27
C SER A 115 -7.30 -9.85 7.01
N PHE A 116 -6.13 -9.21 7.10
CA PHE A 116 -5.22 -9.13 5.98
C PHE A 116 -4.55 -10.47 5.69
N GLY A 117 -4.09 -11.20 6.70
CA GLY A 117 -3.54 -12.54 6.54
C GLY A 117 -4.56 -13.52 5.94
N GLU A 118 -5.81 -13.47 6.41
CA GLU A 118 -6.91 -14.25 5.85
C GLU A 118 -7.16 -13.91 4.38
N LEU A 119 -7.11 -12.62 4.01
CA LEU A 119 -7.28 -12.19 2.62
C LEU A 119 -6.15 -12.70 1.71
N VAL A 120 -4.90 -12.67 2.18
CA VAL A 120 -3.75 -13.21 1.45
C VAL A 120 -3.94 -14.72 1.21
N ALA A 121 -4.26 -15.47 2.26
CA ALA A 121 -4.49 -16.92 2.17
C ALA A 121 -5.66 -17.24 1.22
N PHE A 122 -6.76 -16.51 1.35
CA PHE A 122 -7.93 -16.69 0.48
C PHE A 122 -7.58 -16.46 -1.00
N ILE A 123 -6.85 -15.39 -1.34
CA ILE A 123 -6.48 -15.11 -2.73
C ILE A 123 -5.54 -16.19 -3.28
N ALA A 124 -4.61 -16.70 -2.47
CA ALA A 124 -3.69 -17.76 -2.87
C ALA A 124 -4.40 -19.09 -3.24
N GLU A 125 -5.60 -19.31 -2.73
CA GLU A 125 -6.40 -20.52 -2.99
C GLU A 125 -7.32 -20.39 -4.22
N ILE A 126 -7.43 -19.21 -4.85
CA ILE A 126 -8.32 -19.01 -6.00
C ILE A 126 -7.74 -19.69 -7.25
N PRO A 127 -8.46 -20.65 -7.88
CA PRO A 127 -8.01 -21.24 -9.14
C PRO A 127 -8.17 -20.22 -10.29
N TRP A 128 -7.12 -20.13 -11.12
CA TRP A 128 -6.99 -19.22 -12.28
C TRP A 128 -8.09 -19.37 -13.33
#